data_AF-A0A953NXC7-F1
#
_entry.id   AF-A0A953NXC7-F1
#
_cell.length_a   1.000
_cell.length_b   1.000
_cell.length_c   1.000
_cell.angle_alpha   90.00
_cell.angle_beta   90.00
_cell.angle_gamma   90.00
#
_symmetry.space_group_name_H-M   'P 1'
#
loop_
_entity.id
_entity.type
_entity.pdbx_description
1 polymer ?
#
loop_
_entity_poly.entity_id
_entity_poly.type
_entity_poly.pdbx_seq_one_letter_code
_entity_poly.pdbx_strand_id
1 'polypeptide(L)'
;MLVAGTLTMAMEDSTSIVGSWALDQVQASDRVGPQVGTGKLAGMIAGKSVWINLNPSWVDNNVFLQGTMDDSRMSGKWMWSTFVGSTAEGTFEAIKKQ
;
A
#
# COMPACT_ATOMS: atom_id res chain seq x y z
N MET A 1 8.80 -10.84 7.48
CA MET A 1 8.53 -9.91 6.37
C MET A 1 8.04 -10.74 5.20
N LEU A 2 6.88 -10.44 4.62
CA LEU A 2 6.28 -11.26 3.56
C LEU A 2 6.57 -10.71 2.15
N VAL A 3 6.52 -9.38 2.03
CA VAL A 3 6.69 -8.65 0.78
C VAL A 3 7.64 -7.48 1.01
N ALA A 4 8.47 -7.16 0.03
CA ALA A 4 9.36 -6.00 0.06
C ALA A 4 9.49 -5.39 -1.34
N GLY A 5 9.77 -4.09 -1.43
CA GLY A 5 9.99 -3.44 -2.72
C GLY A 5 9.88 -1.93 -2.63
N THR A 6 9.37 -1.31 -3.69
CA THR A 6 9.34 0.15 -3.83
C THR A 6 7.97 0.66 -4.20
N LEU A 7 7.60 1.80 -3.60
CA LEU A 7 6.47 2.62 -3.99
C LEU A 7 7.01 3.92 -4.58
N THR A 8 6.49 4.31 -5.74
CA THR A 8 6.68 5.64 -6.32
C THR A 8 5.36 6.38 -6.18
N MET A 9 5.37 7.53 -5.52
CA MET A 9 4.18 8.33 -5.23
C MET A 9 4.40 9.76 -5.68
N ALA A 10 3.37 10.37 -6.23
CA ALA A 10 3.31 11.79 -6.55
C ALA A 10 1.99 12.35 -6.04
N MET A 11 2.01 13.62 -5.63
CA MET A 11 0.80 14.36 -5.34
C MET A 11 0.06 14.61 -6.66
N GLU A 12 -1.20 14.21 -6.75
CA GLU A 12 -2.09 14.57 -7.85
C GLU A 12 -2.74 15.94 -7.60
N ASP A 13 -3.09 16.21 -6.34
CA ASP A 13 -3.56 17.50 -5.85
C ASP A 13 -3.03 17.77 -4.42
N SER A 14 -3.63 18.68 -3.66
CA SER A 14 -3.18 19.01 -2.29
C SER A 14 -3.35 17.88 -1.27
N THR A 15 -4.15 16.85 -1.58
CA THR A 15 -4.54 15.77 -0.68
C THR A 15 -4.47 14.38 -1.32
N SER A 16 -4.58 14.28 -2.64
CA SER A 16 -4.60 13.02 -3.38
C SER A 16 -3.19 12.62 -3.81
N ILE A 17 -2.91 11.33 -3.73
CA ILE A 17 -1.67 10.71 -4.23
C ILE A 17 -1.98 9.66 -5.28
N VAL A 18 -1.16 9.63 -6.32
CA VAL A 18 -1.16 8.59 -7.36
C VAL A 18 0.24 8.04 -7.54
N GLY A 19 0.35 6.84 -8.10
CA GLY A 19 1.66 6.26 -8.29
C GLY A 19 1.69 4.83 -8.81
N SER A 20 2.83 4.20 -8.57
CA SER A 20 3.06 2.80 -8.90
C SER A 20 3.89 2.10 -7.83
N TRP A 21 3.80 0.78 -7.82
CA TRP A 21 4.60 -0.06 -6.94
C TRP A 21 5.22 -1.21 -7.73
N ALA A 22 6.34 -1.69 -7.21
CA ALA A 22 6.98 -2.93 -7.60
C ALA A 22 7.38 -3.65 -6.31
N LEU A 23 6.78 -4.81 -6.07
CA LEU A 23 6.83 -5.53 -4.79
C LEU A 23 7.10 -7.01 -5.04
N ASP A 24 8.10 -7.55 -4.38
CA ASP A 24 8.49 -8.95 -4.48
C ASP A 24 8.10 -9.70 -3.21
N GLN A 25 7.70 -10.95 -3.40
CA GLN A 25 7.48 -11.86 -2.29
C GLN A 25 8.83 -12.35 -1.75
N VAL A 26 9.14 -12.00 -0.51
CA VAL A 26 10.38 -12.42 0.16
C VAL A 26 10.19 -13.70 0.98
N GLN A 27 8.95 -14.02 1.34
CA GLN A 27 8.59 -15.25 2.03
C GLN A 27 7.31 -15.82 1.43
N ALA A 28 7.33 -17.10 1.07
CA ALA A 28 6.17 -17.80 0.52
C ALA A 28 4.99 -17.75 1.49
N SER A 29 3.86 -17.25 0.98
CA SER A 29 2.59 -17.05 1.68
C SER A 29 1.52 -16.72 0.66
N ASP A 30 0.35 -17.33 0.79
CA ASP A 30 -0.86 -16.97 0.05
C ASP A 30 -1.62 -15.80 0.70
N ARG A 31 -1.23 -15.41 1.92
CA ARG A 31 -1.88 -14.37 2.73
C ARG A 31 -1.30 -12.98 2.45
N VAL A 32 -1.10 -12.63 1.18
CA VAL A 32 -0.56 -11.32 0.77
C VAL A 32 -1.45 -10.58 -0.22
N GLY A 33 -2.48 -11.23 -0.79
CA GLY A 33 -3.33 -10.61 -1.80
C GLY A 33 -2.57 -10.21 -3.08
N PRO A 34 -3.17 -9.36 -3.95
CA PRO A 34 -2.60 -8.97 -5.24
C PRO A 34 -1.43 -7.96 -5.16
N GLN A 35 -0.66 -7.92 -4.07
CA GLN A 35 0.43 -6.95 -3.84
C GLN A 35 1.82 -7.45 -4.29
N VAL A 36 1.90 -8.48 -5.14
CA VAL A 36 3.16 -9.02 -5.67
C VAL A 36 3.24 -8.76 -7.17
N GLY A 37 4.41 -8.35 -7.66
CA GLY A 37 4.64 -7.92 -9.03
C GLY A 37 4.67 -6.40 -9.13
N THR A 38 3.93 -5.83 -10.07
CA THR A 38 3.84 -4.37 -10.26
C THR A 38 2.40 -3.91 -10.42
N GLY A 39 2.12 -2.67 -10.03
CA GLY A 39 0.80 -2.09 -10.23
C GLY A 39 0.74 -0.59 -10.01
N LYS A 40 -0.48 -0.05 -10.00
CA LYS A 40 -0.79 1.35 -9.77
C LYS A 40 -1.39 1.52 -8.37
N LEU A 41 -1.13 2.65 -7.75
CA LEU A 41 -1.74 3.02 -6.49
C LEU A 41 -2.47 4.35 -6.61
N ALA A 42 -3.48 4.52 -5.78
CA ALA A 42 -4.12 5.79 -5.52
C ALA A 42 -4.40 5.90 -4.02
N GLY A 43 -4.41 7.11 -3.49
CA GLY A 43 -4.59 7.32 -2.07
C GLY A 43 -4.84 8.77 -1.69
N MET A 44 -4.90 9.02 -0.39
CA MET A 44 -5.13 10.33 0.19
C MET A 44 -4.25 10.55 1.42
N ILE A 45 -3.89 11.81 1.64
CA ILE A 45 -3.16 12.30 2.79
C ILE A 45 -4.03 13.34 3.51
N ALA A 46 -4.17 13.19 4.84
CA ALA A 46 -4.80 14.18 5.70
C ALA A 46 -3.94 14.41 6.94
N GLY A 47 -3.22 15.53 6.97
CA GLY A 47 -2.21 15.79 8.00
C GLY A 47 -1.09 14.75 7.94
N LYS A 48 -0.90 14.00 9.02
CA LYS A 48 0.08 12.90 9.08
C LYS A 48 -0.50 11.55 8.67
N SER A 49 -1.81 11.45 8.45
CA SER A 49 -2.47 10.20 8.11
C SER A 49 -2.43 9.95 6.61
N VAL A 50 -2.23 8.70 6.22
CA VAL A 50 -2.17 8.26 4.82
C VAL A 50 -3.01 7.00 4.62
N TRP A 51 -3.75 6.98 3.52
CA TRP A 51 -4.53 5.84 3.06
C TRP A 51 -4.22 5.59 1.59
N ILE A 52 -3.80 4.38 1.24
CA ILE A 52 -3.42 3.99 -0.12
C ILE A 52 -4.16 2.71 -0.48
N ASN A 53 -4.74 2.67 -1.68
CA ASN A 53 -5.18 1.45 -2.35
C ASN A 53 -4.11 1.06 -3.39
N LEU A 54 -3.53 -0.14 -3.26
CA LEU A 54 -2.51 -0.67 -4.17
C LEU A 54 -3.08 -1.23 -5.48
N ASN A 55 -4.39 -1.24 -5.65
CA ASN A 55 -5.02 -1.68 -6.88
C ASN A 55 -6.39 -0.99 -7.05
N PRO A 56 -6.40 0.34 -7.26
CA PRO A 56 -7.62 1.15 -7.24
C PRO A 56 -8.61 0.86 -8.38
N SER A 57 -8.17 0.15 -9.44
CA SER A 57 -9.05 -0.27 -10.54
C SER A 57 -9.86 -1.53 -10.24
N TRP A 58 -9.68 -2.14 -9.05
CA TRP A 58 -10.38 -3.36 -8.64
C TRP A 58 -11.45 -3.00 -7.60
N VAL A 59 -12.60 -3.68 -7.66
CA VAL A 59 -13.76 -3.39 -6.80
C VAL A 59 -13.80 -4.27 -5.54
N ASP A 60 -13.46 -5.56 -5.66
CA ASP A 60 -13.78 -6.57 -4.64
C ASP A 60 -12.56 -7.35 -4.11
N ASN A 61 -11.34 -6.91 -4.41
CA ASN A 61 -10.13 -7.64 -4.06
C ASN A 61 -8.95 -6.67 -3.92
N ASN A 62 -8.98 -5.84 -2.88
CA ASN A 62 -8.08 -4.70 -2.74
C ASN A 62 -7.07 -4.92 -1.62
N VAL A 63 -5.89 -4.32 -1.80
CA VAL A 63 -4.89 -4.19 -0.74
C VAL A 63 -4.77 -2.73 -0.36
N PHE A 64 -5.02 -2.45 0.92
CA PHE A 64 -4.95 -1.12 1.49
C PHE A 64 -3.73 -0.97 2.40
N LEU A 65 -3.09 0.19 2.34
CA LEU A 65 -2.12 0.65 3.35
C LEU A 65 -2.76 1.81 4.11
N GLN A 66 -2.83 1.70 5.43
CA GLN A 66 -3.32 2.76 6.30
C GLN A 66 -2.30 3.02 7.40
N GLY A 67 -1.88 4.26 7.55
CA GLY A 67 -0.82 4.57 8.50
C GLY A 67 -0.58 6.05 8.69
N THR A 68 0.61 6.35 9.18
CA THR A 68 1.14 7.69 9.30
C THR A 68 2.38 7.89 8.44
N MET A 69 2.61 9.13 8.03
CA MET A 69 3.75 9.58 7.25
C MET A 69 4.42 10.78 7.92
N ASP A 70 5.75 10.78 7.89
CA ASP A 70 6.61 11.94 8.09
C ASP A 70 7.52 12.15 6.86
N ASP A 71 8.46 13.09 6.95
CA ASP A 71 9.33 13.49 5.82
C ASP A 71 10.16 12.33 5.23
N SER A 72 10.38 11.27 6.01
CA SER A 72 11.31 10.18 5.67
C SER A 72 10.69 8.80 5.75
N ARG A 73 9.58 8.63 6.46
CA ARG A 73 9.03 7.32 6.80
C ARG A 73 7.51 7.31 6.67
N MET A 74 7.01 6.18 6.20
CA MET A 74 5.59 5.83 6.25
C MET A 74 5.47 4.48 6.95
N SER A 75 4.56 4.35 7.92
CA SER A 75 4.35 3.10 8.64
C SER A 75 2.91 2.94 9.09
N GLY A 76 2.46 1.69 9.21
CA GLY A 76 1.08 1.42 9.62
C GLY A 76 0.68 -0.02 9.39
N LYS A 77 -0.60 -0.21 9.07
CA LYS A 77 -1.18 -1.51 8.75
C LYS A 77 -1.41 -1.66 7.26
N TRP A 78 -1.21 -2.87 6.76
CA TRP A 78 -1.75 -3.28 5.47
C TRP A 78 -2.91 -4.23 5.69
N MET A 79 -3.89 -4.21 4.79
CA MET A 79 -5.06 -5.08 4.82
C MET A 79 -5.40 -5.54 3.41
N TRP A 80 -5.55 -6.84 3.25
CA TRP A 80 -6.15 -7.45 2.07
C TRP A 80 -7.64 -7.69 2.33
N SER A 81 -8.49 -6.97 1.60
CA SER A 81 -9.95 -7.09 1.66
C SER A 81 -10.48 -7.72 0.38
N THR A 82 -11.36 -8.70 0.54
CA THR A 82 -12.10 -9.30 -0.57
C THR A 82 -13.59 -9.01 -0.42
N PHE A 83 -14.42 -9.48 -1.37
CA PHE A 83 -15.88 -9.42 -1.26
C PHE A 83 -16.42 -10.00 0.06
N VAL A 84 -15.75 -11.02 0.63
CA VAL A 84 -16.15 -11.66 1.89
C VAL A 84 -15.63 -10.93 3.14
N GLY A 85 -14.87 -9.84 2.95
CA GLY A 85 -14.28 -9.03 4.02
C GLY A 85 -12.76 -9.15 4.13
N SER A 86 -12.22 -8.73 5.29
CA SER A 86 -10.78 -8.77 5.57
C SER A 86 -10.27 -10.22 5.57
N THR A 87 -9.30 -10.50 4.71
CA THR A 87 -8.75 -11.85 4.48
C THR A 87 -7.39 -12.03 5.14
N ALA A 88 -6.55 -10.99 5.10
CA ALA A 88 -5.26 -10.94 5.77
C ALA A 88 -4.87 -9.50 6.12
N GLU A 89 -4.08 -9.33 7.17
CA GLU A 89 -3.56 -8.04 7.57
C GLU A 89 -2.17 -8.19 8.20
N GLY A 90 -1.47 -7.08 8.33
CA GLY A 90 -0.20 -7.00 9.03
C GLY A 90 0.29 -5.57 9.12
N THR A 91 1.57 -5.40 9.43
CA THR A 91 2.21 -4.08 9.47
C THR A 91 3.09 -3.87 8.25
N PHE A 92 3.27 -2.61 7.87
CA PHE A 92 4.22 -2.20 6.84
C PHE A 92 5.07 -1.04 7.34
N GLU A 93 6.23 -0.92 6.72
CA GLU A 93 7.12 0.22 6.85
C GLU A 93 7.72 0.53 5.48
N ALA A 94 7.80 1.82 5.14
CA ALA A 94 8.45 2.34 3.96
C ALA A 94 9.31 3.54 4.35
N ILE A 95 10.50 3.60 3.76
CA ILE A 95 11.47 4.67 3.98
C ILE A 95 11.71 5.35 2.63
N LYS A 96 11.74 6.68 2.63
CA LYS A 96 12.06 7.48 1.44
C LYS A 96 13.48 7.15 0.99
N LYS A 97 13.64 6.70 -0.26
CA LYS A 97 14.97 6.54 -0.86
C LYS A 97 15.62 7.92 -1.01
N GLN A 98 16.89 8.01 -0.60
CA GLN A 98 17.74 9.18 -0.82
C GLN A 98 18.17 9.29 -2.28
#